data_AF-A0A957TZ87-F1
#
_entry.id   AF-A0A957TZ87-F1
#
_cell.length_a   1.000
_cell.length_b   1.000
_cell.length_c   1.000
_cell.angle_alpha   90.00
_cell.angle_beta   90.00
_cell.angle_gamma   90.00
#
_symmetry.space_group_name_H-M   'P 1'
#
loop_
_entity.id
_entity.type
_entity.pdbx_description
1 polymer ?
#
loop_
_entity_poly.entity_id
_entity_poly.type
_entity_poly.pdbx_seq_one_letter_code
_entity_poly.pdbx_strand_id
1 'polypeptide(L)'
;MAFDKIVIPAQGEKITLHDGKLNVPDNPIVAFIEGDGTGVDIWAASQPVLDAAVEKAYGGQRKISWMEVYAGDKANEVYQEPVWLPQETLDAIDEYLVAIKGPLTTPVGGGIRSINVA
;
A
#
# COMPACT_ATOMS: atom_id res chain seq x y z
N MET A 1 7.56 14.89 -0.35
CA MET A 1 6.64 15.62 0.55
C MET A 1 6.63 14.89 1.89
N ALA A 2 6.26 15.53 3.00
CA ALA A 2 6.07 14.79 4.25
C ALA A 2 4.61 14.31 4.28
N PHE A 3 4.41 13.01 4.40
CA PHE A 3 3.11 12.41 4.67
C PHE A 3 2.70 12.68 6.13
N ASP A 4 1.40 12.76 6.41
CA ASP A 4 0.91 13.00 7.78
C ASP A 4 0.86 11.67 8.55
N LYS A 5 0.12 10.68 8.03
CA LYS A 5 -0.05 9.38 8.71
C LYS A 5 0.83 8.27 8.15
N ILE A 6 1.30 8.40 6.91
CA ILE A 6 2.11 7.36 6.27
C ILE A 6 3.55 7.44 6.77
N VAL A 7 4.07 6.31 7.27
CA VAL A 7 5.47 6.18 7.69
C VAL A 7 6.27 5.53 6.59
N ILE A 8 7.20 6.30 5.98
CA ILE A 8 8.14 5.77 5.00
C ILE A 8 9.10 4.80 5.73
N PRO A 9 9.25 3.54 5.26
CA PRO A 9 10.19 2.60 5.85
C PRO A 9 11.61 3.18 5.90
N ALA A 10 12.30 2.98 7.03
CA ALA A 10 13.66 3.49 7.22
C ALA A 10 14.70 2.82 6.29
N GLN A 11 14.35 1.66 5.74
CA GLN A 11 15.14 0.95 4.74
C GLN A 11 14.31 0.83 3.46
N GLY A 12 15.00 0.78 2.33
CA GLY A 12 14.38 0.56 1.01
C GLY A 12 14.51 1.76 0.09
N GLU A 13 14.28 1.52 -1.19
CA GLU A 13 14.46 2.48 -2.27
C GLU A 13 13.21 2.52 -3.16
N LYS A 14 12.95 3.67 -3.77
CA LYS A 14 11.80 3.83 -4.66
C LYS A 14 11.99 3.04 -5.95
N ILE A 15 10.91 2.45 -6.43
CA ILE A 15 10.82 2.05 -7.84
C ILE A 15 10.76 3.33 -8.67
N THR A 16 11.50 3.39 -9.78
CA THR A 16 11.46 4.54 -10.70
C THR A 16 11.01 4.12 -12.10
N LEU A 17 10.44 5.05 -12.85
CA LEU A 17 10.00 4.84 -14.24
C LEU A 17 10.85 5.70 -15.18
N HIS A 18 11.61 5.07 -16.07
CA HIS A 18 12.43 5.75 -17.08
C HIS A 18 12.07 5.20 -18.46
N ASP A 19 11.67 6.07 -19.38
CA ASP A 19 11.30 5.71 -20.76
C ASP A 19 10.29 4.55 -20.85
N GLY A 20 9.30 4.54 -19.96
CA GLY A 20 8.26 3.50 -19.89
C GLY A 20 8.73 2.16 -19.29
N LYS A 21 9.95 2.08 -18.75
CA LYS A 21 10.48 0.90 -18.07
C LYS A 21 10.65 1.15 -16.58
N LEU A 22 10.14 0.21 -15.79
CA LEU A 22 10.37 0.21 -14.34
C LEU A 22 11.82 -0.18 -14.05
N ASN A 23 12.49 0.64 -13.26
CA ASN A 23 13.74 0.31 -12.60
C ASN A 23 13.41 -0.06 -11.15
N VAL A 24 13.59 -1.35 -10.83
CA VAL A 24 13.22 -1.92 -9.52
C VAL A 24 14.51 -2.24 -8.76
N PRO A 25 14.80 -1.57 -7.63
CA PRO A 25 15.97 -1.86 -6.81
C PRO A 25 15.84 -3.24 -6.11
N ASP A 26 16.87 -3.69 -5.40
CA ASP A 26 16.85 -4.97 -4.69
C ASP A 26 16.04 -4.92 -3.38
N ASN A 27 15.87 -3.73 -2.79
CA ASN A 27 14.98 -3.50 -1.65
C ASN A 27 13.91 -2.45 -1.95
N PRO A 28 12.95 -2.72 -2.85
CA PRO A 28 11.95 -1.73 -3.23
C PRO A 28 10.98 -1.44 -2.08
N ILE A 29 10.59 -0.17 -1.97
CA ILE A 29 9.45 0.23 -1.15
C ILE A 29 8.17 -0.04 -1.96
N VAL A 30 7.25 -0.81 -1.38
CA VAL A 30 5.95 -1.13 -1.99
C VAL A 30 4.85 -0.71 -1.02
N ALA A 31 3.93 0.13 -1.51
CA ALA A 31 2.79 0.55 -0.72
C ALA A 31 1.80 -0.62 -0.55
N PHE A 32 1.17 -0.73 0.61
CA PHE A 32 0.07 -1.66 0.80
C PHE A 32 -1.09 -1.01 1.55
N ILE A 33 -2.32 -1.34 1.13
CA ILE A 33 -3.53 -1.06 1.90
C ILE A 33 -4.00 -2.39 2.47
N GLU A 34 -4.03 -2.51 3.80
CA GLU A 34 -4.49 -3.74 4.48
C GLU A 34 -5.90 -4.15 4.02
N GLY A 35 -6.77 -3.15 3.80
CA GLY A 35 -8.15 -3.32 3.39
C GLY A 35 -9.09 -3.52 4.57
N ASP A 36 -10.38 -3.62 4.25
CA ASP A 36 -11.45 -3.71 5.23
C ASP A 36 -11.99 -5.15 5.34
N GLY A 37 -12.69 -5.46 6.43
CA GLY A 37 -13.31 -6.77 6.66
C GLY A 37 -12.27 -7.89 6.59
N THR A 38 -12.41 -8.78 5.61
CA THR A 38 -11.45 -9.89 5.41
C THR A 38 -10.06 -9.45 4.94
N GLY A 39 -9.87 -8.17 4.59
CA GLY A 39 -8.57 -7.62 4.19
C GLY A 39 -7.50 -7.82 5.26
N VAL A 40 -7.84 -7.61 6.53
CA VAL A 40 -6.92 -7.79 7.67
C VAL A 40 -6.37 -9.22 7.72
N ASP A 41 -7.25 -10.22 7.62
CA ASP A 41 -6.87 -11.63 7.63
C ASP A 41 -6.05 -12.00 6.37
N ILE A 42 -6.46 -11.51 5.21
CA ILE A 42 -5.80 -11.80 3.94
C ILE A 42 -4.40 -11.19 3.91
N TRP A 43 -4.23 -9.94 4.36
CA TRP A 43 -2.94 -9.28 4.39
C TRP A 43 -1.98 -9.95 5.37
N ALA A 44 -2.45 -10.25 6.59
CA ALA A 44 -1.68 -10.97 7.59
C ALA A 44 -1.17 -12.34 7.09
N ALA A 45 -1.94 -13.01 6.22
CA ALA A 45 -1.52 -14.25 5.55
C ALA A 45 -0.64 -14.02 4.31
N SER A 46 -0.88 -12.94 3.56
CA SER A 46 -0.21 -12.67 2.28
C SER A 46 1.23 -12.19 2.46
N GLN A 47 1.46 -11.24 3.38
CA GLN A 47 2.79 -10.64 3.56
C GLN A 47 3.87 -11.69 3.87
N PRO A 48 3.69 -12.63 4.83
CA PRO A 48 4.70 -13.63 5.13
C PRO A 48 4.99 -14.58 3.95
N VAL A 49 3.99 -14.86 3.13
CA VAL A 49 4.15 -15.70 1.93
C VAL A 49 4.99 -14.98 0.88
N LEU A 50 4.72 -13.69 0.64
CA LEU A 50 5.50 -12.86 -0.28
C LEU A 50 6.95 -12.72 0.20
N ASP A 51 7.14 -12.40 1.48
CA ASP A 51 8.47 -12.26 2.08
C ASP A 51 9.27 -13.57 1.97
N ALA A 52 8.66 -14.72 2.31
CA ALA A 52 9.31 -16.02 2.20
C ALA A 52 9.61 -16.44 0.75
N ALA A 53 8.75 -16.07 -0.20
CA ALA A 53 8.98 -16.33 -1.62
C ALA A 53 10.17 -15.53 -2.16
N VAL A 54 10.27 -14.25 -1.80
CA VAL A 54 11.40 -13.38 -2.15
C VAL A 54 12.69 -13.94 -1.53
N GLU A 55 12.68 -14.24 -0.24
CA GLU A 55 13.83 -14.83 0.45
C GLU A 55 14.32 -16.11 -0.24
N LYS A 56 13.39 -17.02 -0.54
CA LYS A 56 13.72 -18.30 -1.20
C LYS A 56 14.26 -18.11 -2.62
N ALA A 57 13.73 -17.15 -3.37
CA ALA A 57 14.13 -16.92 -4.77
C ALA A 57 15.50 -16.23 -4.89
N TYR A 58 15.83 -15.35 -3.94
CA TYR A 58 16.99 -14.47 -4.04
C TYR A 58 18.05 -14.69 -2.95
N GLY A 59 17.84 -15.62 -2.02
CA GLY A 59 18.80 -15.96 -0.95
C GLY A 59 19.21 -14.75 -0.12
N GLY A 60 18.24 -13.89 0.21
CA GLY A 60 18.45 -12.65 0.98
C GLY A 60 19.01 -11.48 0.19
N GLN A 61 19.34 -11.63 -1.10
CA GLN A 61 19.82 -10.52 -1.93
C GLN A 61 18.73 -9.49 -2.22
N ARG A 62 17.45 -9.88 -2.10
CA ARG A 62 16.29 -9.01 -2.28
C ARG A 62 15.36 -9.08 -1.09
N LYS A 63 14.66 -7.98 -0.83
CA LYS A 63 13.65 -7.85 0.23
C LYS A 63 12.60 -6.82 -0.19
N ILE A 64 11.38 -6.89 0.32
CA ILE A 64 10.40 -5.81 0.13
C ILE A 64 10.35 -4.97 1.40
N SER A 65 10.36 -3.64 1.24
CA SER A 65 10.11 -2.70 2.32
C SER A 65 8.66 -2.22 2.25
N TRP A 66 7.80 -2.84 3.04
CA TRP A 66 6.35 -2.57 3.03
C TRP A 66 6.04 -1.22 3.68
N MET A 67 5.32 -0.37 2.96
CA MET A 67 4.83 0.92 3.44
C MET A 67 3.31 0.89 3.54
N GLU A 68 2.77 0.95 4.75
CA GLU A 68 1.32 0.98 4.93
C GLU A 68 0.75 2.32 4.49
N VAL A 69 -0.29 2.28 3.65
CA VAL A 69 -1.11 3.42 3.26
C VAL A 69 -2.58 3.08 3.49
N TYR A 70 -3.43 4.09 3.65
CA TYR A 70 -4.73 3.90 4.29
C TYR A 70 -5.88 4.25 3.35
N ALA A 71 -6.85 3.35 3.23
CA ALA A 71 -8.13 3.62 2.58
C ALA A 71 -9.22 2.81 3.30
N GLY A 72 -10.49 3.15 3.05
CA GLY A 72 -11.62 2.43 3.62
C GLY A 72 -11.90 2.78 5.08
N ASP A 73 -12.44 1.81 5.81
CA ASP A 73 -12.80 1.96 7.22
C ASP A 73 -11.56 2.27 8.07
N LYS A 74 -10.42 1.62 7.77
CA LYS A 74 -9.15 1.89 8.46
C LYS A 74 -8.67 3.33 8.29
N ALA A 75 -8.93 3.97 7.15
CA ALA A 75 -8.60 5.38 6.97
C ALA A 75 -9.45 6.28 7.88
N ASN A 76 -10.76 6.01 8.00
CA ASN A 76 -11.60 6.77 8.93
C ASN A 76 -11.09 6.67 10.39
N GLU A 77 -10.61 5.50 10.78
CA GLU A 77 -10.01 5.27 12.10
C GLU A 77 -8.67 5.99 12.28
N VAL A 78 -7.73 5.86 11.33
CA VAL A 78 -6.39 6.44 11.46
C VAL A 78 -6.43 7.98 11.44
N TYR A 79 -7.31 8.56 10.64
CA TYR A 79 -7.42 10.01 10.44
C TYR A 79 -8.44 10.67 11.37
N GLN A 80 -9.26 9.86 12.06
CA GLN A 80 -10.29 10.34 13.01
C GLN A 80 -11.33 11.27 12.36
N GLU A 81 -11.61 11.07 11.08
CA GLU A 81 -12.59 11.83 10.29
C GLU A 81 -13.15 10.95 9.17
N PRO A 82 -14.31 11.27 8.54
CA PRO A 82 -14.90 10.45 7.49
C PRO A 82 -14.17 10.59 6.13
N VAL A 83 -12.89 10.20 6.11
CA VAL A 83 -12.00 10.18 4.94
C VAL A 83 -11.75 8.75 4.45
N TRP A 84 -12.44 8.38 3.38
CA TRP A 84 -12.38 7.04 2.80
C TRP A 84 -11.15 6.78 1.92
N LEU A 85 -10.61 7.84 1.32
CA LEU A 85 -9.42 7.79 0.48
C LEU A 85 -8.64 9.10 0.67
N PRO A 86 -7.72 9.14 1.65
CA PRO A 86 -6.85 10.28 1.88
C PRO A 86 -6.00 10.59 0.64
N GLN A 87 -5.86 11.87 0.31
CA GLN A 87 -5.03 12.29 -0.84
C GLN A 87 -3.59 11.81 -0.69
N GLU A 88 -3.04 11.77 0.53
CA GLU A 88 -1.68 11.29 0.75
C GLU A 88 -1.49 9.81 0.39
N THR A 89 -2.56 9.01 0.38
CA THR A 89 -2.50 7.63 -0.11
C THR A 89 -2.33 7.59 -1.63
N LEU A 90 -3.05 8.45 -2.37
CA LEU A 90 -2.88 8.57 -3.82
C LEU A 90 -1.49 9.12 -4.15
N ASP A 91 -1.06 10.17 -3.46
CA ASP A 91 0.26 10.78 -3.64
C ASP A 91 1.38 9.75 -3.37
N ALA A 92 1.24 8.92 -2.33
CA ALA A 92 2.17 7.85 -2.04
C ALA A 92 2.18 6.76 -3.13
N ILE A 93 1.02 6.36 -3.65
CA ILE A 93 0.94 5.36 -4.72
C ILE A 93 1.58 5.91 -6.01
N ASP A 94 1.34 7.17 -6.35
CA ASP A 94 1.95 7.84 -7.51
C ASP A 94 3.47 8.01 -7.34
N GLU A 95 3.93 8.32 -6.13
CA GLU A 95 5.36 8.52 -5.83
C GLU A 95 6.15 7.19 -5.78
N TYR A 96 5.52 6.10 -5.36
CA TYR A 96 6.14 4.78 -5.18
C TYR A 96 5.76 3.74 -6.26
N LEU A 97 4.89 4.12 -7.20
CA LEU A 97 4.49 3.44 -8.44
C LEU A 97 3.78 2.09 -8.32
N VAL A 98 4.07 1.30 -7.28
CA VAL A 98 3.52 -0.03 -7.08
C VAL A 98 2.86 -0.12 -5.72
N ALA A 99 1.61 -0.56 -5.72
CA ALA A 99 0.84 -0.81 -4.52
C ALA A 99 0.06 -2.12 -4.62
N ILE A 100 -0.18 -2.76 -3.47
CA ILE A 100 -1.09 -3.88 -3.32
C ILE A 100 -2.21 -3.49 -2.34
N LYS A 101 -3.43 -3.99 -2.54
CA LYS A 101 -4.53 -3.69 -1.62
C LYS A 101 -5.42 -4.88 -1.31
N GLY A 102 -5.84 -4.98 -0.06
CA GLY A 102 -6.99 -5.79 0.35
C GLY A 102 -8.32 -5.25 -0.22
N PRO A 103 -9.43 -5.98 -0.04
CA PRO A 103 -10.76 -5.48 -0.36
C PRO A 103 -11.09 -4.20 0.42
N LEU A 104 -11.94 -3.33 -0.13
CA LEU A 104 -12.36 -2.09 0.50
C LEU A 104 -13.89 -2.02 0.57
N THR A 105 -14.42 -1.64 1.74
CA THR A 105 -15.84 -1.42 1.95
C THR A 105 -16.30 -0.26 1.07
N THR A 106 -17.35 -0.46 0.28
CA THR A 106 -18.03 0.67 -0.40
C THR A 106 -19.28 1.03 0.39
N PRO A 107 -19.36 2.22 1.01
CA PRO A 107 -20.54 2.60 1.77
C PRO A 107 -21.77 2.73 0.87
N VAL A 108 -22.87 2.08 1.26
CA VAL A 108 -24.14 2.15 0.53
C VAL A 108 -24.90 3.42 0.93
N GLY A 109 -25.33 4.22 -0.05
CA GLY A 109 -26.20 5.39 0.17
C GLY A 109 -25.49 6.68 0.62
N GLY A 110 -24.16 6.68 0.78
CA GLY A 110 -23.37 7.83 1.22
C GLY A 110 -22.96 8.83 0.14
N GLY A 111 -23.43 8.66 -1.10
CA GLY A 111 -23.09 9.55 -2.23
C GLY A 111 -21.68 9.38 -2.81
N ILE A 112 -20.88 8.46 -2.25
CA ILE A 112 -19.53 8.14 -2.74
C ILE A 112 -19.64 6.98 -3.74
N ARG A 113 -18.97 7.11 -4.90
CA ARG A 113 -18.76 5.97 -5.81
C ARG A 113 -17.80 4.96 -5.14
N SER A 114 -17.70 3.75 -5.67
CA SER A 114 -16.75 2.76 -5.12
C SER A 114 -15.35 3.37 -5.00
N ILE A 115 -14.71 3.19 -3.84
CA ILE A 115 -13.35 3.68 -3.58
C ILE A 115 -12.36 3.12 -4.61
N ASN A 116 -12.62 1.90 -5.12
CA ASN A 116 -11.80 1.27 -6.16
C ASN A 116 -11.90 1.97 -7.54
N VAL A 117 -12.88 2.86 -7.74
CA VAL A 117 -13.13 3.60 -8.99
C VAL A 117 -12.79 5.09 -8.86
N ALA A 118 -12.70 5.58 -7.62
CA ALA A 118 -12.58 7.00 -7.30
C ALA A 118 -11.28 7.64 -7.82
#